data_AF-A0A8H3VH38-F1
#
_entry.id   AF-A0A8H3VH38-F1
#
_cell.length_a   1.000
_cell.length_b   1.000
_cell.length_c   1.000
_cell.angle_alpha   90.00
_cell.angle_beta   90.00
_cell.angle_gamma   90.00
#
_symmetry.space_group_name_H-M   'P 1'
#
loop_
_entity.id
_entity.type
_entity.pdbx_description
1 polymer ?
#
loop_
_entity_poly.entity_id
_entity_poly.type
_entity_poly.pdbx_seq_one_letter_code
_entity_poly.pdbx_strand_id
1 'polypeptide(L)'
;MEDFSTNNDDALALSPRPRREPEEQKTSEPPHRLQFQNQNNHNNPMQTTLHSPTNPSSRKGPTKTKTKQYTLEHYIRTVNPTLKNQPTPTLFAKAPLLSTTLPNRILYYYGCFNPPHIAHLNLLRYLHVRTHDAFNVVAAIVVIHSDARCRAKLNKDNDNNKGDGESKGEGVHYGFDKRKEMWQRDIEFPEWACVMSADLFEGIFEGVESAAAKDGVQICFVQVRGPDYVSLGRGVFGYDAREEVMVSDTGRAVDFIGGQGGLMDLPGCVPWSLLGEGEEGSREYCLGFESASRGEKPVGEMWRGSRFYARGYEYGLQNLKDGLEANEVPDFAHPEGGVEFKPDAIYTCRRTDKASNVIFVPTAPDSPYRKYVSSTMIREMMSKNVKNPKENKSAMASLVLGPNRKSSDFAAKIEDVPKKAVMSARAKMISKQLYESSIFL
;
A
#
# COMPACT_ATOMS: atom_id res chain seq x y z
N MET A 1 63.13 -2.63 -21.23
CA MET A 1 62.56 -3.26 -22.43
C MET A 1 62.58 -4.74 -22.17
N GLU A 2 61.51 -5.23 -21.53
CA GLU A 2 61.17 -6.63 -21.31
C GLU A 2 59.79 -6.64 -20.63
N ASP A 3 59.07 -7.73 -20.87
CA ASP A 3 57.64 -7.96 -20.74
C ASP A 3 57.05 -7.86 -19.32
N PHE A 4 55.75 -7.61 -19.22
CA PHE A 4 54.83 -8.49 -18.48
C PHE A 4 53.40 -8.42 -19.02
N SER A 5 52.93 -9.62 -19.39
CA SER A 5 51.61 -10.09 -19.80
C SER A 5 50.42 -9.56 -19.00
N THR A 6 49.31 -9.29 -19.71
CA THR A 6 47.95 -9.39 -19.16
C THR A 6 47.10 -10.29 -20.05
N ASN A 7 46.87 -11.52 -19.57
CA ASN A 7 45.74 -12.36 -19.96
C ASN A 7 44.48 -11.87 -19.25
N ASN A 8 43.38 -11.72 -20.00
CA ASN A 8 42.04 -12.16 -19.59
C ASN A 8 41.07 -11.96 -20.75
N ASP A 9 41.04 -12.96 -21.64
CA ASP A 9 39.91 -13.26 -22.50
C ASP A 9 38.96 -14.18 -21.71
N ASP A 10 37.74 -13.72 -21.46
CA ASP A 10 36.56 -14.57 -21.26
C ASP A 10 35.30 -13.72 -21.46
N ALA A 11 35.13 -13.25 -22.70
CA ALA A 11 33.86 -12.73 -23.19
C ALA A 11 33.05 -13.91 -23.77
N LEU A 12 32.09 -14.42 -23.00
CA LEU A 12 31.09 -15.36 -23.49
C LEU A 12 30.25 -14.69 -24.58
N ALA A 13 30.57 -15.01 -25.83
CA ALA A 13 29.79 -14.65 -27.00
C ALA A 13 28.40 -15.31 -26.93
N LEU A 14 27.37 -14.53 -26.66
CA LEU A 14 25.98 -14.95 -26.86
C LEU A 14 25.69 -15.01 -28.36
N SER A 15 25.52 -16.23 -28.87
CA SER A 15 25.08 -16.46 -30.25
C SER A 15 23.69 -15.85 -30.50
N PRO A 16 23.44 -15.27 -31.69
CA PRO A 16 22.14 -14.71 -32.02
C PRO A 16 21.09 -15.83 -32.11
N ARG A 17 19.97 -15.67 -31.38
CA ARG A 17 18.83 -16.58 -31.47
C ARG A 17 18.19 -16.49 -32.86
N PRO A 18 17.80 -17.62 -33.48
CA PRO A 18 17.10 -17.60 -34.75
C PRO A 18 15.73 -16.91 -34.60
N ARG A 19 15.42 -16.04 -35.56
CA ARG A 19 14.16 -15.34 -35.72
C ARG A 19 13.08 -16.39 -36.01
N ARG A 20 12.15 -16.60 -35.06
CA ARG A 20 10.95 -17.41 -35.30
C ARG A 20 9.99 -16.60 -36.16
N GLU A 21 9.59 -17.17 -37.29
CA GLU A 21 8.47 -16.69 -38.10
C GLU A 21 7.15 -16.85 -37.34
N PRO A 22 6.15 -15.98 -37.58
CA PRO A 22 4.88 -16.02 -36.88
C PRO A 22 4.00 -17.17 -37.41
N GLU A 23 3.64 -18.10 -36.53
CA GLU A 23 2.58 -19.08 -36.78
C GLU A 23 1.21 -18.39 -36.78
N GLU A 24 0.43 -18.64 -37.84
CA GLU A 24 -0.97 -18.25 -37.95
C GLU A 24 -1.80 -18.87 -36.82
N GLN A 25 -2.29 -18.03 -35.89
CA GLN A 25 -3.26 -18.44 -34.88
C GLN A 25 -4.66 -18.52 -35.50
N LYS A 26 -5.15 -19.76 -35.63
CA LYS A 26 -6.57 -20.06 -35.80
C LYS A 26 -7.35 -19.56 -34.59
N THR A 27 -8.36 -18.75 -34.86
CA THR A 27 -9.34 -18.24 -33.91
C THR A 27 -10.20 -19.39 -33.37
N SER A 28 -10.08 -19.69 -32.08
CA SER A 28 -11.06 -20.47 -31.32
C SER A 28 -11.88 -19.53 -30.44
N GLU A 29 -13.20 -19.72 -30.45
CA GLU A 29 -14.18 -18.92 -29.72
C GLU A 29 -13.96 -18.95 -28.19
N PRO A 30 -14.24 -17.84 -27.47
CA PRO A 30 -14.09 -17.80 -26.02
C PRO A 30 -15.27 -18.47 -25.30
N PRO A 31 -15.03 -19.17 -24.18
CA PRO A 31 -16.10 -19.78 -23.39
C PRO A 31 -16.88 -18.75 -22.57
N HIS A 32 -18.16 -19.06 -22.39
CA HIS A 32 -19.18 -18.28 -21.68
C HIS A 32 -18.71 -17.67 -20.35
N ARG A 33 -18.81 -16.34 -20.27
CA ARG A 33 -18.66 -15.52 -19.07
C ARG A 33 -19.82 -15.80 -18.09
N LEU A 34 -19.51 -16.35 -16.93
CA LEU A 34 -20.43 -16.44 -15.79
C LEU A 34 -20.86 -15.01 -15.38
N GLN A 35 -22.13 -14.69 -15.61
CA GLN A 35 -22.76 -13.48 -15.11
C GLN A 35 -22.98 -13.61 -13.60
N PHE A 36 -22.31 -12.76 -12.81
CA PHE A 36 -22.69 -12.53 -11.42
C PHE A 36 -24.02 -11.77 -11.40
N GLN A 37 -25.10 -12.47 -11.05
CA GLN A 37 -26.38 -11.84 -10.76
C GLN A 37 -26.28 -11.11 -9.41
N ASN A 38 -26.33 -9.79 -9.48
CA ASN A 38 -26.43 -8.90 -8.34
C ASN A 38 -27.90 -8.87 -7.90
N GLN A 39 -28.26 -9.62 -6.86
CA GLN A 39 -29.63 -9.60 -6.31
C GLN A 39 -29.79 -8.41 -5.35
N ASN A 40 -30.28 -7.30 -5.92
CA ASN A 40 -30.99 -6.27 -5.16
C ASN A 40 -32.38 -6.82 -4.81
N ASN A 41 -32.74 -6.84 -3.53
CA ASN A 41 -34.12 -7.08 -3.12
C ASN A 41 -34.60 -5.92 -2.22
N HIS A 42 -35.60 -5.20 -2.73
CA HIS A 42 -36.37 -4.18 -2.03
C HIS A 42 -37.41 -4.80 -1.11
N ASN A 43 -37.55 -4.17 0.06
CA ASN A 43 -38.76 -3.91 0.86
C ASN A 43 -40.02 -4.78 0.68
N ASN A 44 -40.46 -5.38 1.79
CA ASN A 44 -41.89 -5.57 2.07
C ASN A 44 -42.16 -5.36 3.57
N PRO A 45 -43.17 -4.54 3.96
CA PRO A 45 -43.58 -4.38 5.34
C PRO A 45 -44.63 -5.45 5.69
N MET A 46 -44.33 -6.32 6.67
CA MET A 46 -45.32 -7.26 7.20
C MET A 46 -46.13 -6.65 8.35
N GLN A 47 -47.45 -6.75 8.19
CA GLN A 47 -48.47 -6.53 9.21
C GLN A 47 -48.35 -7.58 10.33
N THR A 48 -48.51 -7.13 11.57
CA THR A 48 -48.54 -7.95 12.78
C THR A 48 -50.00 -8.31 13.14
N THR A 49 -50.35 -9.58 13.05
CA THR A 49 -51.56 -10.14 13.67
C THR A 49 -51.19 -10.97 14.91
N LEU A 50 -51.81 -10.59 16.03
CA LEU A 50 -51.76 -11.26 17.33
C LEU A 50 -52.61 -12.52 17.33
N HIS A 51 -52.02 -13.69 17.56
CA HIS A 51 -52.71 -14.83 18.20
C HIS A 51 -51.72 -15.69 18.99
N SER A 52 -52.04 -15.89 20.28
CA SER A 52 -51.47 -16.95 21.12
C SER A 52 -52.33 -18.21 21.01
N PRO A 53 -51.74 -19.41 21.11
CA PRO A 53 -52.00 -20.16 22.34
C PRO A 53 -50.79 -20.95 22.89
N THR A 54 -50.87 -21.13 24.20
CA THR A 54 -49.99 -21.84 25.12
C THR A 54 -49.89 -23.34 24.87
N ASN A 55 -48.66 -23.87 24.86
CA ASN A 55 -48.40 -25.29 25.14
C ASN A 55 -47.02 -25.45 25.82
N PRO A 56 -46.90 -26.08 27.00
CA PRO A 56 -45.63 -26.27 27.69
C PRO A 56 -44.97 -27.58 27.22
N SER A 57 -44.28 -27.53 26.08
CA SER A 57 -43.41 -28.62 25.63
C SER A 57 -41.97 -28.35 26.04
N SER A 58 -41.34 -29.34 26.68
CA SER A 58 -39.98 -29.34 27.20
C SER A 58 -38.95 -28.91 26.13
N ARG A 59 -38.58 -27.62 26.13
CA ARG A 59 -37.49 -27.09 25.31
C ARG A 59 -36.15 -27.61 25.84
N LYS A 60 -35.58 -28.60 25.14
CA LYS A 60 -34.14 -28.86 25.20
C LYS A 60 -33.43 -27.54 24.84
N GLY A 61 -32.65 -27.00 25.77
CA GLY A 61 -31.96 -25.74 25.59
C GLY A 61 -31.08 -25.76 24.33
N PRO A 62 -30.90 -24.62 23.65
CA PRO A 62 -30.10 -24.55 22.43
C PRO A 62 -28.69 -25.10 22.72
N THR A 63 -28.34 -26.20 22.06
CA THR A 63 -26.99 -26.77 22.08
C THR A 63 -26.04 -25.72 21.53
N LYS A 64 -25.13 -25.21 22.37
CA LYS A 64 -24.09 -24.24 21.98
C LYS A 64 -23.23 -24.88 20.88
N THR A 65 -23.50 -24.52 19.63
CA THR A 65 -22.59 -24.83 18.53
C THR A 65 -21.30 -24.03 18.76
N LYS A 66 -20.16 -24.71 18.87
CA LYS A 66 -18.86 -24.03 18.96
C LYS A 66 -18.63 -23.30 17.64
N THR A 67 -18.65 -21.98 17.67
CA THR A 67 -18.29 -21.17 16.51
C THR A 67 -16.84 -21.47 16.12
N LYS A 68 -16.64 -21.94 14.88
CA LYS A 68 -15.31 -22.17 14.32
C LYS A 68 -14.60 -20.82 14.22
N GLN A 69 -13.40 -20.72 14.77
CA GLN A 69 -12.56 -19.52 14.67
C GLN A 69 -11.62 -19.65 13.48
N TYR A 70 -11.54 -18.60 12.68
CA TYR A 70 -10.68 -18.52 11.51
C TYR A 70 -9.53 -17.56 11.78
N THR A 71 -8.31 -17.97 11.41
CA THR A 71 -7.11 -17.13 11.54
C THR A 71 -6.42 -17.00 10.20
N LEU A 72 -5.75 -15.86 9.98
CA LEU A 72 -4.95 -15.65 8.77
C LEU A 72 -3.85 -16.71 8.62
N GLU A 73 -3.19 -17.07 9.72
CA GLU A 73 -2.13 -18.08 9.73
C GLU A 73 -2.61 -19.45 9.25
N HIS A 74 -3.84 -19.85 9.61
CA HIS A 74 -4.43 -21.09 9.14
C HIS A 74 -4.46 -21.16 7.60
N TYR A 75 -4.88 -20.08 6.94
CA TYR A 75 -4.96 -20.04 5.48
C TYR A 75 -3.59 -19.96 4.83
N ILE A 76 -2.66 -19.16 5.37
CA ILE A 76 -1.27 -19.10 4.88
C ILE A 76 -0.62 -20.49 4.91
N ARG A 77 -0.73 -21.22 6.02
CA ARG A 77 -0.16 -22.58 6.13
C ARG A 77 -0.87 -23.60 5.24
N THR A 78 -2.15 -23.42 4.99
CA THR A 78 -2.92 -24.31 4.11
C THR A 78 -2.40 -24.27 2.68
N VAL A 79 -2.03 -23.08 2.19
CA VAL A 79 -1.59 -22.91 0.80
C VAL A 79 -0.09 -22.92 0.61
N ASN A 80 0.68 -22.94 1.69
CA ASN A 80 2.13 -22.93 1.66
C ASN A 80 2.72 -24.25 2.19
N PRO A 81 3.10 -25.19 1.31
CA PRO A 81 3.64 -26.49 1.72
C PRO A 81 4.89 -26.40 2.58
N THR A 82 5.75 -25.40 2.32
CA THR A 82 6.97 -25.16 3.09
C THR A 82 6.66 -24.82 4.54
N LEU A 83 5.58 -24.06 4.79
CA LEU A 83 5.14 -23.71 6.14
C LEU A 83 4.27 -24.79 6.79
N LYS A 84 3.60 -25.64 6.00
CA LYS A 84 2.73 -26.71 6.49
C LYS A 84 3.48 -27.76 7.32
N ASN A 85 4.71 -28.09 6.90
CA ASN A 85 5.50 -29.16 7.49
C ASN A 85 6.49 -28.68 8.55
N GLN A 86 6.61 -27.37 8.76
CA GLN A 86 7.52 -26.85 9.76
C GLN A 86 6.87 -26.86 11.14
N PRO A 87 7.52 -27.41 12.18
CA PRO A 87 7.09 -27.29 13.57
C PRO A 87 7.32 -25.87 14.13
N THR A 88 7.45 -24.87 13.25
CA THR A 88 7.91 -23.52 13.56
C THR A 88 6.95 -22.75 14.47
N PRO A 89 7.47 -21.77 15.23
CA PRO A 89 6.65 -20.80 15.94
C PRO A 89 5.62 -20.16 15.00
N THR A 90 4.54 -19.67 15.59
CA THR A 90 3.47 -18.98 14.89
C THR A 90 4.03 -17.84 14.04
N LEU A 91 3.48 -17.63 12.84
CA LEU A 91 3.93 -16.55 11.94
C LEU A 91 3.74 -15.18 12.61
N PHE A 92 2.65 -15.06 13.36
CA PHE A 92 2.29 -13.89 14.14
C PHE A 92 2.54 -14.20 15.62
N ALA A 93 2.98 -13.21 16.40
CA ALA A 93 3.02 -13.40 17.86
C ALA A 93 1.60 -13.60 18.42
N LYS A 94 0.60 -12.95 17.81
CA LYS A 94 -0.82 -13.17 18.06
C LYS A 94 -1.56 -13.34 16.73
N ALA A 95 -2.04 -14.55 16.46
CA ALA A 95 -2.75 -14.86 15.23
C ALA A 95 -4.01 -13.96 15.06
N PRO A 96 -4.11 -13.18 13.97
CA PRO A 96 -5.27 -12.33 13.72
C PRO A 96 -6.53 -13.17 13.52
N LEU A 97 -7.60 -12.82 14.26
CA LEU A 97 -8.92 -13.41 14.08
C LEU A 97 -9.61 -12.77 12.88
N LEU A 98 -10.24 -13.59 12.04
CA LEU A 98 -10.91 -13.14 10.84
C LEU A 98 -12.42 -13.08 11.06
N SER A 99 -13.03 -12.00 10.58
CA SER A 99 -14.48 -11.82 10.52
C SER A 99 -15.07 -12.64 9.38
N THR A 100 -16.22 -13.28 9.62
CA THR A 100 -17.04 -13.92 8.58
C THR A 100 -18.09 -12.96 8.02
N THR A 101 -18.24 -11.76 8.56
CA THR A 101 -19.27 -10.77 8.17
C THR A 101 -18.70 -9.56 7.45
N LEU A 102 -17.40 -9.30 7.60
CA LEU A 102 -16.71 -8.17 6.99
C LEU A 102 -15.53 -8.66 6.15
N PRO A 103 -15.21 -7.98 5.04
CA PRO A 103 -13.95 -8.21 4.33
C PRO A 103 -12.77 -7.97 5.26
N ASN A 104 -11.86 -8.93 5.37
CA ASN A 104 -10.66 -8.82 6.20
C ASN A 104 -9.52 -8.28 5.36
N ARG A 105 -9.10 -7.05 5.63
CA ARG A 105 -7.98 -6.44 4.89
C ARG A 105 -6.66 -6.75 5.55
N ILE A 106 -5.74 -7.27 4.74
CA ILE A 106 -4.39 -7.62 5.15
C ILE A 106 -3.43 -6.66 4.46
N LEU A 107 -2.78 -5.81 5.23
CA LEU A 107 -1.74 -4.95 4.68
C LEU A 107 -0.55 -5.82 4.28
N TYR A 108 0.09 -5.52 3.17
CA TYR A 108 1.42 -6.08 2.92
C TYR A 108 2.38 -4.99 2.43
N TYR A 109 3.57 -4.98 3.02
CA TYR A 109 4.54 -3.92 2.81
C TYR A 109 5.83 -4.48 2.24
N TYR A 110 6.00 -4.28 0.94
CA TYR A 110 7.04 -4.88 0.13
C TYR A 110 8.25 -3.94 0.03
N GLY A 111 9.47 -4.43 0.31
CA GLY A 111 10.66 -3.59 0.25
C GLY A 111 11.99 -4.28 0.52
N CYS A 112 13.09 -3.56 0.22
CA CYS A 112 14.43 -4.03 0.56
C CYS A 112 14.71 -3.92 2.06
N PHE A 113 14.17 -2.93 2.76
CA PHE A 113 14.40 -2.70 4.20
C PHE A 113 15.87 -2.88 4.60
N ASN A 114 16.77 -2.12 3.97
CA ASN A 114 18.22 -2.25 4.16
C ASN A 114 18.84 -0.93 4.66
N PRO A 115 18.83 -0.69 5.99
CA PRO A 115 18.14 -1.47 7.04
C PRO A 115 16.64 -1.13 7.17
N PRO A 116 15.84 -1.92 7.92
CA PRO A 116 14.55 -1.46 8.40
C PRO A 116 14.73 -0.34 9.45
N HIS A 117 13.76 0.59 9.51
CA HIS A 117 13.86 1.77 10.36
C HIS A 117 12.49 2.26 10.85
N ILE A 118 12.50 3.20 11.78
CA ILE A 118 11.32 3.67 12.51
C ILE A 118 10.24 4.25 11.60
N ALA A 119 10.61 4.92 10.50
CA ALA A 119 9.62 5.42 9.54
C ALA A 119 8.81 4.28 8.88
N HIS A 120 9.44 3.12 8.60
CA HIS A 120 8.74 1.95 8.07
C HIS A 120 7.76 1.37 9.10
N LEU A 121 8.20 1.23 10.35
CA LEU A 121 7.36 0.72 11.44
C LEU A 121 6.20 1.66 11.73
N ASN A 122 6.46 2.97 11.77
CA ASN A 122 5.44 3.99 12.01
C ASN A 122 4.39 4.03 10.91
N LEU A 123 4.79 3.89 9.64
CA LEU A 123 3.85 3.81 8.53
C LEU A 123 2.86 2.64 8.74
N LEU A 124 3.37 1.43 9.01
CA LEU A 124 2.54 0.26 9.26
C LEU A 124 1.59 0.43 10.44
N ARG A 125 2.10 0.89 11.59
CA ARG A 125 1.30 1.13 12.80
C ARG A 125 0.24 2.19 12.56
N TYR A 126 0.61 3.27 11.88
CA TYR A 126 -0.29 4.37 11.58
C TYR A 126 -1.45 3.91 10.69
N LEU A 127 -1.14 3.23 9.58
CA LEU A 127 -2.17 2.71 8.69
C LEU A 127 -3.11 1.76 9.42
N HIS A 128 -2.58 0.77 10.15
CA HIS A 128 -3.42 -0.15 10.93
C HIS A 128 -4.33 0.59 11.90
N VAL A 129 -3.80 1.46 12.77
CA VAL A 129 -4.60 2.19 13.77
C VAL A 129 -5.67 3.07 13.12
N ARG A 130 -5.35 3.74 12.01
CA ARG A 130 -6.30 4.66 11.36
C ARG A 130 -7.36 3.97 10.51
N THR A 131 -7.08 2.76 10.03
CA THR A 131 -7.95 2.08 9.06
C THR A 131 -8.60 0.82 9.60
N HIS A 132 -8.22 0.34 10.80
CA HIS A 132 -8.80 -0.84 11.44
C HIS A 132 -10.34 -0.80 11.43
N ASP A 133 -10.95 0.27 11.94
CA ASP A 133 -12.41 0.35 12.07
C ASP A 133 -13.12 0.58 10.73
N ALA A 134 -12.53 1.42 9.87
CA ALA A 134 -13.16 1.81 8.60
C ALA A 134 -13.07 0.72 7.52
N PHE A 135 -12.01 -0.09 7.55
CA PHE A 135 -11.68 -1.03 6.49
C PHE A 135 -11.57 -2.48 6.98
N ASN A 136 -11.73 -2.73 8.28
CA ASN A 136 -11.48 -4.03 8.92
C ASN A 136 -10.07 -4.54 8.57
N VAL A 137 -9.07 -3.68 8.78
CA VAL A 137 -7.65 -4.05 8.65
C VAL A 137 -7.23 -4.84 9.88
N VAL A 138 -6.93 -6.13 9.71
CA VAL A 138 -6.72 -7.07 10.82
C VAL A 138 -5.27 -7.51 11.01
N ALA A 139 -4.43 -7.36 9.99
CA ALA A 139 -3.05 -7.82 10.04
C ALA A 139 -2.14 -7.07 9.06
N ALA A 140 -0.83 -7.27 9.19
CA ALA A 140 0.14 -6.89 8.17
C ALA A 140 1.20 -7.96 7.90
N ILE A 141 1.72 -7.98 6.67
CA ILE A 141 2.81 -8.84 6.24
C ILE A 141 3.94 -7.96 5.69
N VAL A 142 5.08 -7.92 6.38
CA VAL A 142 6.30 -7.27 5.87
C VAL A 142 6.98 -8.23 4.91
N VAL A 143 7.08 -7.84 3.64
CA VAL A 143 7.62 -8.70 2.58
C VAL A 143 8.99 -8.19 2.18
N ILE A 144 10.00 -8.96 2.57
CA ILE A 144 11.40 -8.59 2.39
C ILE A 144 11.90 -9.13 1.04
N HIS A 145 12.41 -8.24 0.20
CA HIS A 145 13.05 -8.60 -1.07
C HIS A 145 14.23 -9.57 -0.86
N SER A 146 14.50 -10.40 -1.86
CA SER A 146 15.73 -11.20 -1.95
C SER A 146 17.00 -10.33 -1.89
N ASP A 147 18.10 -10.94 -1.47
CA ASP A 147 19.39 -10.25 -1.37
C ASP A 147 19.88 -9.77 -2.74
N ALA A 148 19.64 -10.54 -3.80
CA ALA A 148 19.96 -10.16 -5.17
C ALA A 148 19.26 -8.85 -5.58
N ARG A 149 17.95 -8.74 -5.32
CA ARG A 149 17.19 -7.52 -5.62
C ARG A 149 17.62 -6.34 -4.75
N CYS A 150 17.98 -6.60 -3.48
CA CYS A 150 18.52 -5.56 -2.60
C CYS A 150 19.86 -5.02 -3.12
N ARG A 151 20.78 -5.89 -3.55
CA ARG A 151 22.08 -5.48 -4.11
C ARG A 151 21.92 -4.76 -5.44
N ALA A 152 21.06 -5.24 -6.32
CA ALA A 152 20.76 -4.56 -7.59
C ALA A 152 20.29 -3.12 -7.38
N LYS A 153 19.44 -2.88 -6.36
CA LYS A 153 19.02 -1.53 -5.97
C LYS A 153 20.18 -0.68 -5.48
N LEU A 154 21.03 -1.21 -4.59
CA LEU A 154 22.20 -0.50 -4.08
C LEU A 154 23.18 -0.12 -5.21
N ASN A 155 23.41 -1.02 -6.15
CA ASN A 155 24.31 -0.77 -7.28
C ASN A 155 23.77 0.33 -8.20
N LYS A 156 22.47 0.32 -8.48
CA LYS A 156 21.82 1.39 -9.26
C LYS A 156 21.94 2.76 -8.60
N ASP A 157 21.78 2.81 -7.27
CA ASP A 157 21.95 4.04 -6.50
C ASP A 157 23.41 4.56 -6.56
N ASN A 158 24.39 3.66 -6.68
CA ASN A 158 25.80 4.02 -6.84
C ASN A 158 26.11 4.51 -8.26
N ASP A 159 25.58 3.83 -9.29
CA ASP A 159 25.80 4.20 -10.70
C ASP A 159 25.27 5.58 -11.03
N ASN A 160 24.09 5.94 -10.51
CA ASN A 160 23.49 7.27 -10.70
C ASN A 160 24.30 8.41 -10.05
N ASN A 161 25.27 8.10 -9.20
CA ASN A 161 26.00 9.04 -8.36
C ASN A 161 27.50 9.16 -8.71
N LYS A 162 27.92 8.68 -9.88
CA LYS A 162 29.33 8.64 -10.34
C LYS A 162 29.93 10.00 -10.76
N GLY A 163 29.39 11.11 -10.25
CA GLY A 163 29.74 12.47 -10.68
C GLY A 163 31.23 12.84 -10.60
N ASP A 164 31.97 12.42 -9.57
CA ASP A 164 33.23 13.12 -9.22
C ASP A 164 34.43 12.21 -8.92
N GLY A 165 34.52 11.03 -9.55
CA GLY A 165 35.74 10.19 -9.51
C GLY A 165 36.13 9.57 -8.16
N GLU A 166 35.52 9.97 -7.04
CA GLU A 166 35.73 9.31 -5.75
C GLU A 166 34.94 8.00 -5.69
N SER A 167 35.66 6.90 -5.47
CA SER A 167 35.07 5.59 -5.19
C SER A 167 34.26 5.66 -3.90
N LYS A 168 32.95 5.88 -4.00
CA LYS A 168 32.04 5.74 -2.86
C LYS A 168 32.14 4.31 -2.35
N GLY A 169 32.54 4.16 -1.09
CA GLY A 169 32.72 2.86 -0.45
C GLY A 169 31.49 1.96 -0.59
N GLU A 170 31.73 0.65 -0.57
CA GLU A 170 30.68 -0.37 -0.72
C GLU A 170 29.53 -0.09 0.28
N GLY A 171 28.33 0.12 -0.24
CA GLY A 171 27.16 0.44 0.59
C GLY A 171 26.86 -0.71 1.55
N VAL A 172 26.48 -0.40 2.79
CA VAL A 172 26.16 -1.42 3.80
C VAL A 172 24.98 -2.28 3.34
N HIS A 173 25.20 -3.60 3.22
CA HIS A 173 24.20 -4.58 2.84
C HIS A 173 23.97 -5.61 3.96
N TYR A 174 22.74 -5.69 4.44
CA TYR A 174 22.27 -6.72 5.36
C TYR A 174 21.58 -7.83 4.56
N GLY A 175 22.01 -9.07 4.76
CA GLY A 175 21.35 -10.25 4.19
C GLY A 175 19.92 -10.42 4.70
N PHE A 176 19.13 -11.25 4.00
CA PHE A 176 17.70 -11.46 4.27
C PHE A 176 17.43 -11.81 5.74
N ASP A 177 18.13 -12.79 6.29
CA ASP A 177 17.92 -13.24 7.67
C ASP A 177 18.20 -12.12 8.67
N LYS A 178 19.21 -11.28 8.40
CA LYS A 178 19.52 -10.16 9.28
C LYS A 178 18.43 -9.08 9.23
N ARG A 179 17.95 -8.75 8.04
CA ARG A 179 16.84 -7.78 7.87
C ARG A 179 15.55 -8.28 8.51
N LYS A 180 15.26 -9.58 8.39
CA LYS A 180 14.14 -10.25 9.05
C LYS A 180 14.27 -10.20 10.57
N GLU A 181 15.44 -10.54 11.11
CA GLU A 181 15.74 -10.48 12.54
C GLU A 181 15.53 -9.06 13.09
N MET A 182 16.00 -8.03 12.36
CA MET A 182 15.85 -6.63 12.76
C MET A 182 14.38 -6.19 12.88
N TRP A 183 13.47 -6.75 12.08
CA TRP A 183 12.04 -6.55 12.27
C TRP A 183 11.51 -7.36 13.46
N GLN A 184 11.73 -8.68 13.45
CA GLN A 184 11.09 -9.59 14.40
C GLN A 184 11.54 -9.39 15.85
N ARG A 185 12.76 -8.88 16.07
CA ARG A 185 13.29 -8.63 17.41
C ARG A 185 13.17 -7.17 17.85
N ASP A 186 12.55 -6.31 17.05
CA ASP A 186 12.26 -4.95 17.50
C ASP A 186 11.15 -4.97 18.54
N ILE A 187 11.37 -4.32 19.68
CA ILE A 187 10.44 -4.34 20.82
C ILE A 187 9.07 -3.71 20.50
N GLU A 188 9.00 -2.81 19.51
CA GLU A 188 7.73 -2.19 19.11
C GLU A 188 7.16 -2.83 17.82
N PHE A 189 7.70 -3.97 17.36
CA PHE A 189 7.11 -4.71 16.26
C PHE A 189 5.76 -5.31 16.69
N PRO A 190 4.66 -5.02 15.98
CA PRO A 190 3.34 -5.39 16.45
C PRO A 190 3.06 -6.88 16.33
N GLU A 191 2.35 -7.43 17.32
CA GLU A 191 2.01 -8.85 17.37
C GLU A 191 1.10 -9.34 16.23
N TRP A 192 0.33 -8.41 15.64
CA TRP A 192 -0.58 -8.62 14.50
C TRP A 192 0.13 -8.56 13.14
N ALA A 193 1.45 -8.33 13.12
CA ALA A 193 2.25 -8.36 11.91
C ALA A 193 3.22 -9.54 11.87
N CYS A 194 3.57 -9.98 10.66
CA CYS A 194 4.63 -10.96 10.45
C CYS A 194 5.61 -10.50 9.36
N VAL A 195 6.71 -11.25 9.20
CA VAL A 195 7.77 -10.96 8.24
C VAL A 195 8.03 -12.19 7.37
N MET A 196 7.96 -12.01 6.05
CA MET A 196 8.11 -13.08 5.05
C MET A 196 9.10 -12.69 3.95
N SER A 197 9.68 -13.67 3.27
CA SER A 197 10.43 -13.42 2.03
C SER A 197 9.47 -13.17 0.87
N ALA A 198 9.91 -12.34 -0.08
CA ALA A 198 9.26 -12.18 -1.37
C ALA A 198 8.94 -13.53 -2.03
N ASP A 199 9.93 -14.42 -2.12
CA ASP A 199 9.78 -15.72 -2.79
C ASP A 199 8.71 -16.62 -2.14
N LEU A 200 8.51 -16.49 -0.82
CA LEU A 200 7.47 -17.24 -0.10
C LEU A 200 6.09 -16.63 -0.25
N PHE A 201 6.05 -15.33 -0.52
CA PHE A 201 4.83 -14.52 -0.58
C PHE A 201 4.27 -14.43 -2.01
N GLU A 202 5.14 -14.40 -3.02
CA GLU A 202 4.75 -14.44 -4.42
C GLU A 202 3.97 -15.74 -4.70
N GLY A 203 2.73 -15.58 -5.17
CA GLY A 203 1.83 -16.70 -5.51
C GLY A 203 0.96 -17.25 -4.37
N ILE A 204 1.10 -16.80 -3.12
CA ILE A 204 0.24 -17.31 -2.04
C ILE A 204 -1.08 -16.53 -1.88
N PHE A 205 -1.16 -15.27 -2.34
CA PHE A 205 -2.33 -14.41 -2.13
C PHE A 205 -3.61 -15.03 -2.65
N GLU A 206 -3.61 -15.41 -3.93
CA GLU A 206 -4.77 -16.02 -4.60
C GLU A 206 -5.16 -17.33 -3.92
N GLY A 207 -4.17 -18.10 -3.45
CA GLY A 207 -4.38 -19.29 -2.65
C GLY A 207 -5.06 -19.00 -1.32
N VAL A 208 -4.56 -18.02 -0.56
CA VAL A 208 -5.11 -17.62 0.74
C VAL A 208 -6.54 -17.11 0.59
N GLU A 209 -6.79 -16.23 -0.38
CA GLU A 209 -8.13 -15.71 -0.68
C GLU A 209 -9.09 -16.83 -1.08
N SER A 210 -8.66 -17.72 -1.97
CA SER A 210 -9.46 -18.87 -2.42
C SER A 210 -9.74 -19.86 -1.30
N ALA A 211 -8.78 -20.10 -0.42
CA ALA A 211 -8.96 -21.00 0.72
C ALA A 211 -9.92 -20.41 1.76
N ALA A 212 -9.79 -19.11 2.06
CA ALA A 212 -10.68 -18.41 2.97
C ALA A 212 -12.11 -18.31 2.44
N ALA A 213 -12.27 -18.03 1.13
CA ALA A 213 -13.58 -17.93 0.50
C ALA A 213 -14.40 -19.23 0.63
N LYS A 214 -13.75 -20.40 0.60
CA LYS A 214 -14.42 -21.71 0.81
C LYS A 214 -15.04 -21.87 2.20
N ASP A 215 -14.53 -21.15 3.18
CA ASP A 215 -15.05 -21.10 4.55
C ASP A 215 -16.02 -19.92 4.78
N GLY A 216 -16.35 -19.15 3.74
CA GLY A 216 -17.18 -17.94 3.85
C GLY A 216 -16.43 -16.74 4.46
N VAL A 217 -15.10 -16.75 4.43
CA VAL A 217 -14.26 -15.65 4.92
C VAL A 217 -13.71 -14.88 3.71
N GLN A 218 -14.01 -13.59 3.65
CA GLN A 218 -13.45 -12.72 2.60
C GLN A 218 -12.12 -12.11 3.10
N ILE A 219 -11.06 -12.30 2.32
CA ILE A 219 -9.75 -11.68 2.55
C ILE A 219 -9.45 -10.76 1.37
N CYS A 220 -8.88 -9.59 1.64
CA CYS A 220 -8.41 -8.65 0.63
C CYS A 220 -6.99 -8.20 0.99
N PHE A 221 -6.04 -8.38 0.09
CA PHE A 221 -4.69 -7.87 0.27
C PHE A 221 -4.59 -6.40 -0.18
N VAL A 222 -4.00 -5.57 0.68
CA VAL A 222 -3.82 -4.13 0.42
C VAL A 222 -2.34 -3.80 0.48
N GLN A 223 -1.82 -3.29 -0.63
CA GLN A 223 -0.40 -2.96 -0.76
C GLN A 223 -0.09 -1.65 -0.04
N VAL A 224 0.88 -1.68 0.88
CA VAL A 224 1.40 -0.45 1.49
C VAL A 224 2.53 0.10 0.63
N ARG A 225 2.41 1.36 0.21
CA ARG A 225 3.42 2.05 -0.59
C ARG A 225 3.84 3.36 0.04
N GLY A 226 5.10 3.73 -0.22
CA GLY A 226 5.59 5.07 0.06
C GLY A 226 5.12 6.07 -1.01
N PRO A 227 5.13 7.38 -0.71
CA PRO A 227 4.78 8.44 -1.65
C PRO A 227 5.55 8.39 -2.98
N ASP A 228 6.76 7.83 -2.97
CA ASP A 228 7.55 7.71 -4.20
C ASP A 228 6.86 6.88 -5.28
N TYR A 229 5.87 6.03 -4.94
CA TYR A 229 5.12 5.15 -5.85
C TYR A 229 3.71 5.68 -6.22
N VAL A 230 3.28 6.74 -5.53
CA VAL A 230 1.98 7.38 -5.73
C VAL A 230 2.23 8.88 -5.74
N SER A 231 2.38 9.45 -6.93
CA SER A 231 2.90 10.80 -7.12
C SER A 231 2.23 11.50 -8.29
N LEU A 232 2.18 12.83 -8.27
CA LEU A 232 1.65 13.60 -9.40
C LEU A 232 2.39 13.34 -10.71
N GLY A 233 3.72 13.21 -10.68
CA GLY A 233 4.48 13.02 -11.92
C GLY A 233 4.31 11.65 -12.59
N ARG A 234 3.72 10.66 -11.90
CA ARG A 234 3.66 9.25 -12.38
C ARG A 234 2.32 8.56 -12.13
N GLY A 235 1.35 9.25 -11.52
CA GLY A 235 0.17 8.63 -10.95
C GLY A 235 0.58 7.55 -9.95
N VAL A 236 0.11 6.34 -10.20
CA VAL A 236 0.39 5.19 -9.36
C VAL A 236 1.18 4.18 -10.19
N PHE A 237 2.40 3.80 -9.77
CA PHE A 237 3.25 2.91 -10.57
C PHE A 237 3.92 1.78 -9.79
N GLY A 238 4.31 0.70 -10.50
CA GLY A 238 5.15 -0.38 -9.97
C GLY A 238 4.42 -1.50 -9.18
N TYR A 239 3.18 -1.84 -9.56
CA TYR A 239 2.35 -2.83 -8.85
C TYR A 239 1.40 -3.60 -9.78
N ASP A 240 0.86 -4.72 -9.27
CA ASP A 240 -0.05 -5.59 -10.01
C ASP A 240 -1.43 -4.93 -10.16
N ALA A 241 -2.10 -5.22 -11.26
CA ALA A 241 -3.38 -4.66 -11.63
C ALA A 241 -4.54 -4.91 -10.65
N ARG A 242 -4.40 -5.89 -9.77
CA ARG A 242 -5.50 -6.37 -8.92
C ARG A 242 -5.53 -5.76 -7.52
N GLU A 243 -4.50 -4.99 -7.16
CA GLU A 243 -4.20 -4.70 -5.76
C GLU A 243 -4.74 -3.31 -5.36
N GLU A 244 -5.47 -3.24 -4.24
CA GLU A 244 -5.71 -1.96 -3.54
C GLU A 244 -4.37 -1.42 -3.03
N VAL A 245 -4.14 -0.12 -3.16
CA VAL A 245 -2.91 0.54 -2.70
C VAL A 245 -3.26 1.48 -1.56
N MET A 246 -2.52 1.41 -0.47
CA MET A 246 -2.62 2.35 0.65
C MET A 246 -1.31 3.12 0.78
N VAL A 247 -1.43 4.45 0.80
CA VAL A 247 -0.31 5.39 0.91
C VAL A 247 -0.56 6.37 2.05
N SER A 248 0.50 6.84 2.66
CA SER A 248 0.46 7.86 3.72
C SER A 248 1.69 8.73 3.68
N ASP A 249 1.54 9.96 4.16
CA ASP A 249 2.62 10.93 4.32
C ASP A 249 3.38 10.79 5.67
N THR A 250 3.20 9.65 6.37
CA THR A 250 3.79 9.39 7.69
C THR A 250 5.32 9.41 7.66
N GLY A 251 5.91 8.78 6.64
CA GLY A 251 7.36 8.61 6.51
C GLY A 251 8.03 9.58 5.54
N ARG A 252 7.24 10.27 4.70
CA ARG A 252 7.67 11.28 3.72
C ARG A 252 6.47 12.12 3.30
N ALA A 253 6.64 13.39 2.93
CA ALA A 253 5.56 14.15 2.31
C ALA A 253 5.10 13.52 0.98
N VAL A 254 3.82 13.71 0.65
CA VAL A 254 3.26 13.41 -0.67
C VAL A 254 3.24 14.69 -1.51
N ASP A 255 3.39 14.57 -2.82
CA ASP A 255 3.41 15.72 -3.74
C ASP A 255 2.01 16.12 -4.24
N PHE A 256 1.01 15.26 -4.06
CA PHE A 256 -0.38 15.51 -4.46
C PHE A 256 -1.20 16.28 -3.39
N ILE A 257 -0.58 16.82 -2.35
CA ILE A 257 -1.19 17.85 -1.49
C ILE A 257 -0.73 19.21 -2.00
N GLY A 258 -1.65 19.98 -2.58
CA GLY A 258 -1.40 21.33 -3.08
C GLY A 258 -1.08 22.33 -1.98
N GLY A 259 -0.33 23.38 -2.33
CA GLY A 259 0.06 24.44 -1.40
C GLY A 259 -1.11 25.22 -0.78
N GLN A 260 -2.28 25.19 -1.43
CA GLN A 260 -3.53 25.76 -0.91
C GLN A 260 -4.31 24.81 0.01
N GLY A 261 -3.78 23.61 0.30
CA GLY A 261 -4.47 22.62 1.15
C GLY A 261 -5.58 21.85 0.43
N GLY A 262 -5.46 21.64 -0.88
CA GLY A 262 -6.33 20.75 -1.65
C GLY A 262 -5.59 19.48 -2.09
N LEU A 263 -6.32 18.37 -2.28
CA LEU A 263 -5.77 17.19 -2.93
C LEU A 263 -5.82 17.33 -4.44
N MET A 264 -4.67 17.15 -5.08
CA MET A 264 -4.51 17.15 -6.53
C MET A 264 -4.81 15.75 -7.09
N ASP A 265 -5.45 15.68 -8.25
CA ASP A 265 -5.80 14.41 -8.88
C ASP A 265 -4.54 13.64 -9.32
N LEU A 266 -4.56 12.32 -9.15
CA LEU A 266 -3.47 11.48 -9.63
C LEU A 266 -3.67 11.13 -11.11
N PRO A 267 -2.62 11.17 -11.95
CA PRO A 267 -2.68 10.62 -13.30
C PRO A 267 -3.25 9.19 -13.34
N GLY A 268 -4.18 8.95 -14.25
CA GLY A 268 -4.84 7.65 -14.41
C GLY A 268 -5.77 7.26 -13.26
N CYS A 269 -6.21 8.22 -12.46
CA CYS A 269 -7.19 8.02 -11.39
C CYS A 269 -8.37 8.98 -11.54
N VAL A 270 -9.53 8.57 -11.04
CA VAL A 270 -10.64 9.48 -10.80
C VAL A 270 -10.26 10.49 -9.69
N PRO A 271 -10.96 11.63 -9.57
CA PRO A 271 -10.71 12.57 -8.49
C PRO A 271 -10.84 11.92 -7.11
N TRP A 272 -10.08 12.45 -6.14
CA TRP A 272 -10.20 12.02 -4.75
C TRP A 272 -11.62 12.18 -4.24
N SER A 273 -12.00 11.30 -3.31
CA SER A 273 -13.24 11.38 -2.58
C SER A 273 -13.00 11.07 -1.10
N LEU A 274 -13.77 11.69 -0.22
CA LEU A 274 -13.77 11.37 1.20
C LEU A 274 -14.40 9.99 1.39
N LEU A 275 -13.74 9.13 2.18
CA LEU A 275 -14.28 7.83 2.53
C LEU A 275 -15.66 7.98 3.19
N GLY A 276 -16.67 7.34 2.62
CA GLY A 276 -18.06 7.43 3.06
C GLY A 276 -18.92 8.47 2.33
N GLU A 277 -18.33 9.36 1.53
CA GLU A 277 -19.08 10.38 0.76
C GLU A 277 -19.16 10.08 -0.76
N GLY A 278 -18.41 9.08 -1.26
CA GLY A 278 -17.95 9.10 -2.65
C GLY A 278 -18.23 7.92 -3.58
N GLU A 279 -18.89 6.83 -3.15
CA GLU A 279 -19.06 5.68 -4.07
C GLU A 279 -19.89 6.02 -5.31
N GLU A 280 -20.93 6.81 -5.13
CA GLU A 280 -21.82 7.23 -6.23
C GLU A 280 -21.11 8.20 -7.19
N GLY A 281 -20.40 9.20 -6.67
CA GLY A 281 -19.64 10.15 -7.48
C GLY A 281 -18.49 9.53 -8.28
N SER A 282 -17.77 8.56 -7.71
CA SER A 282 -16.72 7.84 -8.44
C SER A 282 -17.30 7.03 -9.60
N ARG A 283 -18.45 6.37 -9.40
CA ARG A 283 -19.13 5.61 -10.45
C ARG A 283 -19.61 6.51 -11.58
N GLU A 284 -20.24 7.64 -11.24
CA GLU A 284 -20.68 8.62 -12.22
C GLU A 284 -19.52 9.18 -13.06
N TYR A 285 -18.38 9.47 -12.43
CA TYR A 285 -17.17 9.90 -13.15
C TYR A 285 -16.69 8.84 -14.14
N CYS A 286 -16.57 7.57 -13.72
CA CYS A 286 -16.16 6.48 -14.62
C CYS A 286 -17.12 6.32 -15.80
N LEU A 287 -18.44 6.40 -15.56
CA LEU A 287 -19.44 6.34 -16.62
C LEU A 287 -19.29 7.48 -17.63
N GLY A 288 -19.03 8.71 -17.14
CA GLY A 288 -18.76 9.86 -18.00
C GLY A 288 -17.53 9.64 -18.87
N PHE A 289 -16.43 9.21 -18.25
CA PHE A 289 -15.16 8.93 -18.92
C PHE A 289 -15.32 7.86 -20.01
N GLU A 290 -15.92 6.72 -19.67
CA GLU A 290 -16.17 5.63 -20.62
C GLU A 290 -17.07 6.06 -21.78
N SER A 291 -18.14 6.81 -21.51
CA SER A 291 -19.02 7.32 -22.58
C SER A 291 -18.25 8.22 -23.54
N ALA A 292 -17.39 9.11 -23.03
CA ALA A 292 -16.55 9.95 -23.87
C ALA A 292 -15.56 9.12 -24.69
N SER A 293 -14.87 8.14 -24.09
CA SER A 293 -13.96 7.24 -24.80
C SER A 293 -14.63 6.41 -25.90
N ARG A 294 -15.94 6.11 -25.77
CA ARG A 294 -16.74 5.44 -26.80
C ARG A 294 -17.29 6.39 -27.87
N GLY A 295 -17.05 7.71 -27.75
CA GLY A 295 -17.64 8.72 -28.63
C GLY A 295 -19.16 8.85 -28.47
N GLU A 296 -19.73 8.36 -27.37
CA GLU A 296 -21.15 8.48 -27.08
C GLU A 296 -21.47 9.93 -26.72
N LYS A 297 -22.64 10.43 -27.14
CA LYS A 297 -23.13 11.71 -26.62
C LYS A 297 -23.44 11.57 -25.12
N PRO A 298 -23.24 12.62 -24.32
CA PRO A 298 -23.57 12.55 -22.90
C PRO A 298 -25.07 12.26 -22.73
N VAL A 299 -25.41 11.28 -21.89
CA VAL A 299 -26.81 10.87 -21.68
C VAL A 299 -27.54 11.98 -20.92
N GLY A 300 -28.47 12.65 -21.59
CA GLY A 300 -28.94 13.99 -21.22
C GLY A 300 -29.64 14.14 -19.87
N GLU A 301 -30.16 13.08 -19.26
CA GLU A 301 -30.72 13.12 -17.89
C GLU A 301 -29.63 12.89 -16.83
N MET A 302 -28.67 11.99 -17.10
CA MET A 302 -27.58 11.64 -16.17
C MET A 302 -26.51 12.76 -16.13
N TRP A 303 -26.25 13.41 -17.27
CA TRP A 303 -25.28 14.50 -17.40
C TRP A 303 -25.73 15.82 -16.77
N ARG A 304 -27.04 16.11 -16.74
CA ARG A 304 -27.56 17.41 -16.24
C ARG A 304 -27.52 17.57 -14.72
N GLY A 305 -27.44 16.47 -13.96
CA GLY A 305 -27.44 16.51 -12.49
C GLY A 305 -26.09 16.17 -11.86
N SER A 306 -25.25 15.39 -12.54
CA SER A 306 -24.00 14.91 -11.97
C SER A 306 -22.79 15.72 -12.45
N ARG A 307 -22.24 16.52 -11.53
CA ARG A 307 -20.93 17.18 -11.72
C ARG A 307 -19.79 16.17 -11.97
N PHE A 308 -19.91 14.95 -11.44
CA PHE A 308 -18.89 13.92 -11.57
C PHE A 308 -18.91 13.28 -12.96
N TYR A 309 -20.10 12.95 -13.48
CA TYR A 309 -20.25 12.45 -14.85
C TYR A 309 -19.78 13.48 -15.87
N ALA A 310 -20.16 14.76 -15.71
CA ALA A 310 -19.70 15.83 -16.60
C ALA A 310 -18.17 15.94 -16.62
N ARG A 311 -17.52 15.97 -15.46
CA ARG A 311 -16.05 16.02 -15.34
C ARG A 311 -15.37 14.78 -15.94
N GLY A 312 -15.92 13.59 -15.72
CA GLY A 312 -15.41 12.35 -16.30
C GLY A 312 -15.50 12.37 -17.83
N TYR A 313 -16.64 12.83 -18.36
CA TYR A 313 -16.88 12.94 -19.79
C TYR A 313 -15.95 13.97 -20.47
N GLU A 314 -15.76 15.15 -19.87
CA GLU A 314 -14.80 16.15 -20.34
C GLU A 314 -13.37 15.60 -20.38
N TYR A 315 -12.98 14.88 -19.32
CA TYR A 315 -11.66 14.25 -19.24
C TYR A 315 -11.47 13.18 -20.33
N GLY A 316 -12.48 12.34 -20.56
CA GLY A 316 -12.42 11.34 -21.64
C GLY A 316 -12.34 11.95 -23.04
N LEU A 317 -13.02 13.08 -23.28
CA LEU A 317 -12.90 13.82 -24.53
C LEU A 317 -11.51 14.43 -24.74
N GLN A 318 -10.89 14.91 -23.67
CA GLN A 318 -9.56 15.49 -23.74
C GLN A 318 -8.51 14.43 -24.09
N ASN A 319 -8.56 13.25 -23.45
CA ASN A 319 -7.69 12.13 -23.80
C ASN A 319 -7.80 11.71 -25.27
N LEU A 320 -9.01 11.71 -25.83
CA LEU A 320 -9.20 11.44 -27.26
C LEU A 320 -8.58 12.52 -28.17
N LYS A 321 -8.64 13.80 -27.77
CA LYS A 321 -8.07 14.92 -28.54
C LYS A 321 -6.55 14.89 -28.56
N ASP A 322 -5.94 14.52 -27.44
CA ASP A 322 -4.49 14.56 -27.30
C ASP A 322 -3.81 13.39 -28.02
N GLY A 323 -4.58 12.49 -28.65
CA GLY A 323 -4.05 11.32 -29.37
C GLY A 323 -3.29 10.36 -28.47
N LEU A 324 -3.44 10.52 -27.15
CA LEU A 324 -2.76 9.74 -26.16
C LEU A 324 -3.41 8.36 -26.18
N GLU A 325 -2.61 7.34 -26.51
CA GLU A 325 -2.94 6.02 -26.02
C GLU A 325 -3.10 6.12 -24.50
N ALA A 326 -3.99 5.32 -23.90
CA ALA A 326 -4.47 5.44 -22.51
C ALA A 326 -3.38 5.48 -21.39
N ASN A 327 -2.09 5.44 -21.76
CA ASN A 327 -0.92 5.39 -20.90
C ASN A 327 -0.08 6.69 -20.89
N GLU A 328 -0.33 7.67 -21.76
CA GLU A 328 0.37 8.96 -21.72
C GLU A 328 -0.56 10.01 -21.09
N VAL A 329 -0.20 10.54 -19.92
CA VAL A 329 -1.03 11.51 -19.19
C VAL A 329 -0.39 12.90 -19.31
N PRO A 330 -1.09 13.92 -19.83
CA PRO A 330 -0.58 15.29 -19.89
C PRO A 330 -0.38 15.89 -18.51
N ASP A 331 0.57 16.81 -18.43
CA ASP A 331 0.80 17.67 -17.27
C ASP A 331 -0.33 18.73 -17.21
N PHE A 332 -1.43 18.41 -16.53
CA PHE A 332 -2.59 19.28 -16.46
C PHE A 332 -2.42 20.34 -15.35
N ALA A 333 -2.53 21.61 -15.73
CA ALA A 333 -2.91 22.66 -14.80
C ALA A 333 -4.33 22.37 -14.28
N HIS A 334 -4.42 21.71 -13.13
CA HIS A 334 -5.69 21.29 -12.56
C HIS A 334 -6.55 22.52 -12.20
N PRO A 335 -7.88 22.48 -12.48
CA PRO A 335 -8.77 23.56 -12.08
C PRO A 335 -8.70 23.76 -10.56
N GLU A 336 -8.88 25.00 -10.11
CA GLU A 336 -8.80 25.47 -8.71
C GLU A 336 -9.84 24.85 -7.73
N GLY A 337 -10.19 23.56 -7.87
CA GLY A 337 -11.28 22.89 -7.16
C GLY A 337 -10.95 21.46 -6.71
N GLY A 338 -9.72 21.21 -6.24
CA GLY A 338 -9.36 19.96 -5.58
C GLY A 338 -10.23 19.71 -4.33
N VAL A 339 -10.32 18.45 -3.89
CA VAL A 339 -11.01 18.14 -2.62
C VAL A 339 -10.25 18.79 -1.48
N GLU A 340 -10.95 19.53 -0.62
CA GLU A 340 -10.38 20.13 0.58
C GLU A 340 -9.65 19.06 1.41
N PHE A 341 -8.37 19.29 1.68
CA PHE A 341 -7.55 18.38 2.46
C PHE A 341 -7.81 18.55 3.95
N LYS A 342 -8.21 17.45 4.60
CA LYS A 342 -8.49 17.31 6.01
C LYS A 342 -7.54 16.24 6.56
N PRO A 343 -6.60 16.61 7.47
CA PRO A 343 -5.53 15.71 7.90
C PRO A 343 -6.02 14.51 8.73
N ASP A 344 -7.27 14.51 9.15
CA ASP A 344 -7.94 13.46 9.92
C ASP A 344 -8.90 12.61 9.08
N ALA A 345 -9.16 12.98 7.82
CA ALA A 345 -10.00 12.20 6.92
C ALA A 345 -9.22 11.05 6.25
N ILE A 346 -9.94 10.13 5.61
CA ILE A 346 -9.34 9.14 4.70
C ILE A 346 -9.89 9.40 3.31
N TYR A 347 -9.01 9.36 2.32
CA TYR A 347 -9.35 9.63 0.94
C TYR A 347 -9.21 8.38 0.10
N THR A 348 -10.10 8.23 -0.87
CA THR A 348 -10.00 7.17 -1.88
C THR A 348 -10.09 7.79 -3.27
N CYS A 349 -9.34 7.24 -4.20
CA CYS A 349 -9.62 7.38 -5.62
C CYS A 349 -9.53 6.01 -6.28
N ARG A 350 -10.25 5.84 -7.37
CA ARG A 350 -10.21 4.64 -8.20
C ARG A 350 -9.34 4.88 -9.40
N ARG A 351 -8.54 3.89 -9.79
CA ARG A 351 -7.83 3.94 -11.06
C ARG A 351 -8.81 3.92 -12.24
N THR A 352 -8.50 4.62 -13.31
CA THR A 352 -9.31 4.58 -14.54
C THR A 352 -9.00 3.36 -15.38
N ASP A 353 -7.74 2.90 -15.37
CA ASP A 353 -7.29 1.73 -16.11
C ASP A 353 -7.60 0.40 -15.41
N LYS A 354 -7.97 0.43 -14.12
CA LYS A 354 -8.16 -0.78 -13.30
C LYS A 354 -9.27 -0.62 -12.27
N ALA A 355 -9.80 -1.74 -11.78
CA ALA A 355 -10.81 -1.76 -10.74
C ALA A 355 -10.26 -1.55 -9.32
N SER A 356 -9.00 -1.17 -9.14
CA SER A 356 -8.38 -1.02 -7.82
C SER A 356 -8.48 0.39 -7.25
N ASN A 357 -8.58 0.44 -5.91
CA ASN A 357 -8.62 1.68 -5.14
C ASN A 357 -7.22 2.08 -4.71
N VAL A 358 -6.95 3.39 -4.74
CA VAL A 358 -5.86 4.05 -4.04
C VAL A 358 -6.46 4.72 -2.82
N ILE A 359 -5.92 4.39 -1.65
CA ILE A 359 -6.37 4.90 -0.36
C ILE A 359 -5.25 5.77 0.19
N PHE A 360 -5.53 7.06 0.33
CA PHE A 360 -4.62 7.98 1.01
C PHE A 360 -5.07 8.17 2.45
N VAL A 361 -4.18 7.86 3.38
CA VAL A 361 -4.37 8.04 4.81
C VAL A 361 -3.42 9.15 5.28
N PRO A 362 -3.88 10.40 5.31
CA PRO A 362 -3.09 11.52 5.78
C PRO A 362 -2.68 11.32 7.22
N THR A 363 -1.51 11.84 7.55
CA THR A 363 -0.96 11.85 8.89
C THR A 363 -1.27 13.20 9.52
N ALA A 364 -1.82 13.27 10.73
CA ALA A 364 -1.92 14.56 11.39
C ALA A 364 -0.51 15.21 11.53
N PRO A 365 -0.37 16.54 11.43
CA PRO A 365 0.92 17.20 11.69
C PRO A 365 1.50 16.86 13.07
N ASP A 366 0.62 16.58 14.06
CA ASP A 366 0.91 16.08 15.42
C ASP A 366 1.26 14.65 15.56
N SER A 367 0.96 13.87 14.54
CA SER A 367 0.97 12.45 14.72
C SER A 367 2.34 12.04 15.23
N PRO A 368 2.40 11.32 16.34
CA PRO A 368 3.67 10.87 16.87
C PRO A 368 4.31 9.87 15.87
N TYR A 369 3.52 9.31 14.95
CA TYR A 369 3.99 8.49 13.85
C TYR A 369 4.75 9.26 12.76
N ARG A 370 4.53 10.58 12.62
CA ARG A 370 5.18 11.41 11.60
C ARG A 370 6.68 11.54 11.89
N LYS A 371 7.49 10.69 11.26
CA LYS A 371 8.96 10.68 11.40
C LYS A 371 9.60 10.60 10.03
N TYR A 372 10.16 11.72 9.59
CA TYR A 372 10.89 11.81 8.32
C TYR A 372 12.32 11.32 8.51
N VAL A 373 12.54 10.06 8.12
CA VAL A 373 13.86 9.44 8.13
C VAL A 373 13.96 8.62 6.86
N SER A 374 14.80 9.05 5.93
CA SER A 374 15.03 8.34 4.68
C SER A 374 16.09 7.25 4.86
N SER A 375 15.97 6.16 4.09
CA SER A 375 17.01 5.13 4.08
C SER A 375 18.35 5.69 3.58
N THR A 376 18.35 6.71 2.73
CA THR A 376 19.56 7.41 2.26
C THR A 376 20.28 8.08 3.43
N MET A 377 19.56 8.86 4.25
CA MET A 377 20.10 9.50 5.44
C MET A 377 20.71 8.47 6.41
N ILE A 378 20.03 7.35 6.63
CA ILE A 378 20.55 6.28 7.50
C ILE A 378 21.82 5.67 6.91
N ARG A 379 21.87 5.43 5.59
CA ARG A 379 23.08 4.89 4.93
C ARG A 379 24.25 5.86 5.01
N GLU A 380 24.02 7.15 4.86
CA GLU A 380 25.05 8.18 5.06
C GLU A 380 25.55 8.23 6.51
N MET A 381 24.66 8.07 7.49
CA MET A 381 25.05 7.94 8.89
C MET A 381 25.87 6.66 9.12
N MET A 382 25.50 5.54 8.49
CA MET A 382 26.23 4.28 8.57
C MET A 382 27.62 4.37 7.94
N SER A 383 27.75 4.99 6.77
CA SER A 383 29.05 5.13 6.09
C SER A 383 30.01 6.03 6.87
N LYS A 384 29.51 7.11 7.48
CA LYS A 384 30.29 7.95 8.41
C LYS A 384 30.69 7.19 9.68
N ASN A 385 29.88 6.24 10.15
CA ASN A 385 30.15 5.46 11.36
C ASN A 385 31.37 4.53 11.24
N VAL A 386 31.79 4.17 10.02
CA VAL A 386 33.01 3.39 9.79
C VAL A 386 34.23 4.11 10.38
N LYS A 387 34.23 5.45 10.36
CA LYS A 387 35.32 6.28 10.88
C LYS A 387 35.23 6.56 12.39
N ASN A 388 34.02 6.54 12.98
CA ASN A 388 33.80 6.80 14.41
C ASN A 388 32.63 5.96 15.00
N PRO A 389 32.88 4.67 15.34
CA PRO A 389 31.84 3.68 15.64
C PRO A 389 30.99 3.94 16.89
N LYS A 390 31.46 4.77 17.84
CA LYS A 390 30.80 4.94 19.15
C LYS A 390 29.70 6.00 19.11
N GLU A 391 29.91 7.07 18.36
CA GLU A 391 29.02 8.23 18.35
C GLU A 391 27.73 7.97 17.56
N ASN A 392 27.82 7.36 16.36
CA ASN A 392 26.61 7.09 15.58
C ASN A 392 25.82 5.88 16.09
N LYS A 393 26.39 5.05 16.98
CA LYS A 393 25.62 3.94 17.60
C LYS A 393 24.40 4.45 18.36
N SER A 394 24.51 5.57 19.08
CA SER A 394 23.37 6.11 19.83
C SER A 394 22.31 6.73 18.92
N ALA A 395 22.74 7.53 17.94
CA ALA A 395 21.83 8.16 16.98
C ALA A 395 21.11 7.14 16.08
N MET A 396 21.82 6.08 15.65
CA MET A 396 21.19 5.01 14.86
C MET A 396 20.31 4.09 15.71
N ALA A 397 20.60 3.91 16.99
CA ALA A 397 19.81 3.04 17.86
C ALA A 397 18.35 3.50 18.01
N SER A 398 18.03 4.78 17.80
CA SER A 398 16.64 5.27 17.81
C SER A 398 15.94 5.20 16.45
N LEU A 399 16.71 5.04 15.36
CA LEU A 399 16.22 5.09 13.99
C LEU A 399 16.10 3.72 13.35
N VAL A 400 17.07 2.84 13.58
CA VAL A 400 17.17 1.52 12.95
C VAL A 400 16.48 0.48 13.83
N LEU A 401 15.63 -0.37 13.23
CA LEU A 401 14.93 -1.41 13.99
C LEU A 401 15.89 -2.52 14.43
N GLY A 402 15.58 -3.17 15.55
CA GLY A 402 16.26 -4.37 16.00
C GLY A 402 16.33 -4.55 17.51
N PRO A 403 16.99 -5.63 17.98
CA PRO A 403 16.97 -6.05 19.38
C PRO A 403 17.63 -5.04 20.35
N ASN A 404 18.49 -4.17 19.83
CA ASN A 404 19.22 -3.18 20.63
C ASN A 404 18.58 -1.80 20.58
N ARG A 405 17.45 -1.64 19.87
CA ARG A 405 16.74 -0.37 19.86
C ARG A 405 16.15 -0.14 21.24
N LYS A 406 16.54 0.97 21.86
CA LYS A 406 15.85 1.43 23.06
C LYS A 406 14.43 1.76 22.65
N SER A 407 13.45 1.21 23.38
CA SER A 407 12.06 1.60 23.21
C SER A 407 12.03 3.12 23.18
N SER A 408 11.41 3.70 22.16
CA SER A 408 11.16 5.13 22.25
C SER A 408 10.22 5.32 23.45
N ASP A 409 10.38 6.38 24.25
CA ASP A 409 9.43 6.76 25.33
C ASP A 409 7.98 7.00 24.82
N PHE A 410 7.74 6.68 23.56
CA PHE A 410 6.55 6.73 22.76
C PHE A 410 5.41 5.88 23.29
N ALA A 411 5.68 4.66 23.76
CA ALA A 411 4.64 3.80 24.34
C ALA A 411 4.03 4.44 25.59
N ALA A 412 4.85 5.08 26.43
CA ALA A 412 4.40 5.77 27.64
C ALA A 412 3.61 7.07 27.36
N LYS A 413 3.73 7.67 26.16
CA LYS A 413 3.08 8.94 25.83
C LYS A 413 1.77 8.80 25.07
N ILE A 414 1.47 7.67 24.43
CA ILE A 414 0.22 7.50 23.67
C ILE A 414 -0.98 7.33 24.62
N GLU A 415 -0.78 6.74 25.81
CA GLU A 415 -1.86 6.52 26.77
C GLU A 415 -2.33 7.81 27.47
N ASP A 416 -1.55 8.90 27.42
CA ASP A 416 -1.72 10.07 28.28
C ASP A 416 -2.10 11.39 27.57
N VAL A 417 -2.39 11.41 26.25
CA VAL A 417 -2.70 12.67 25.54
C VAL A 417 -4.17 13.07 25.67
N PRO A 418 -4.51 14.17 26.38
CA PRO A 418 -5.86 14.72 26.36
C PRO A 418 -6.07 15.52 25.06
N LYS A 419 -7.11 15.17 24.29
CA LYS A 419 -7.40 15.63 22.92
C LYS A 419 -7.47 17.16 22.68
N LYS A 420 -7.41 18.03 23.71
CA LYS A 420 -7.72 19.47 23.59
C LYS A 420 -6.53 20.45 23.64
N ALA A 421 -5.33 20.06 24.08
CA ALA A 421 -4.28 21.04 24.42
C ALA A 421 -3.23 21.34 23.30
N VAL A 422 -3.24 20.60 22.18
CA VAL A 422 -2.11 20.59 21.22
C VAL A 422 -2.19 21.71 20.15
N MET A 423 -3.33 22.40 20.04
CA MET A 423 -3.62 23.22 18.84
C MET A 423 -2.96 24.62 18.79
N SER A 424 -2.61 25.24 19.93
CA SER A 424 -2.24 26.68 19.95
C SER A 424 -0.75 26.97 19.67
N ALA A 425 0.18 26.11 20.09
CA ALA A 425 1.62 26.37 19.94
C ALA A 425 2.18 26.00 18.55
N ARG A 426 1.43 25.22 17.75
CA ARG A 426 1.94 24.51 16.56
C ARG A 426 1.90 25.31 15.26
N ALA A 427 0.97 26.27 15.13
CA ALA A 427 0.81 27.09 13.92
C ALA A 427 2.04 27.95 13.59
N LYS A 428 2.88 28.28 14.59
CA LYS A 428 4.08 29.09 14.39
C LYS A 428 5.29 28.31 13.83
N MET A 429 5.31 26.98 13.93
CA MET A 429 6.47 26.16 13.55
C MET A 429 6.41 25.70 12.07
N ILE A 430 5.20 25.57 11.52
CA ILE A 430 4.94 25.06 10.16
C ILE A 430 5.37 26.07 9.08
N SER A 431 5.23 27.37 9.33
CA SER A 431 5.66 28.42 8.39
C SER A 431 7.19 28.43 8.16
N LYS A 432 7.99 28.01 9.15
CA LYS A 432 9.45 28.02 9.05
C LYS A 432 9.99 26.83 8.23
N GLN A 433 9.47 25.63 8.45
CA GLN A 433 9.96 24.42 7.75
C GLN A 433 9.55 24.35 6.28
N LEU A 434 8.36 24.86 5.91
CA LEU A 434 7.95 24.94 4.51
C LEU A 434 8.81 25.97 3.73
N TYR A 435 9.20 27.07 4.39
CA TYR A 435 10.08 28.08 3.79
C TYR A 435 11.51 27.57 3.59
N GLU A 436 12.04 26.77 4.52
CA GLU A 436 13.40 26.23 4.43
C GLU A 436 13.53 25.08 3.41
N SER A 437 12.44 24.36 3.11
CA SER A 437 12.43 23.26 2.13
C SER A 437 12.14 23.69 0.69
N SER A 438 11.57 24.88 0.48
CA SER A 438 11.40 25.48 -0.86
C SER A 438 12.65 26.17 -1.42
N ILE A 439 13.73 26.29 -0.64
CA ILE A 439 14.97 26.98 -1.05
C ILE A 439 15.95 26.03 -1.80
N PHE A 440 15.64 24.74 -1.89
CA PHE A 440 16.51 23.73 -2.49
C PHE A 440 15.89 22.96 -3.67
N LEU A 441 14.90 23.53 -4.36
CA LEU A 441 14.41 23.05 -5.65
C LEU A 441 14.83 23.99 -6.78
#